data_AF-A0A6M2BRB6-F1
#
_entry.id   AF-A0A6M2BRB6-F1
#
_cell.length_a   1.000
_cell.length_b   1.000
_cell.length_c   1.000
_cell.angle_alpha   90.00
_cell.angle_beta   90.00
_cell.angle_gamma   90.00
#
_symmetry.space_group_name_H-M   'P 1'
#
loop_
_entity.id
_entity.type
_entity.pdbx_description
1 polymer ?
#
loop_
_entity_poly.entity_id
_entity_poly.type
_entity_poly.pdbx_seq_one_letter_code
_entity_poly.pdbx_strand_id
1 'polypeptide(L)' 'MNSASGTTRDDDDLPPPPERPDCCFGGCAQCVLDDYAEQMQRWQAEVDAILERRKAAGPDR' A
#
# COMPACT_ATOMS: atom_id res chain seq x y z
N MET A 1 29.16 20.48 4.83
CA MET A 1 27.88 20.15 5.48
C MET A 1 26.86 19.99 4.36
N ASN A 2 26.70 18.77 3.81
CA ASN A 2 25.55 18.35 3.00
C ASN A 2 25.84 16.97 2.43
N SER A 3 25.37 15.94 3.14
CA SER A 3 25.12 14.62 2.56
C SER A 3 23.65 14.34 2.83
N ALA A 4 22.79 14.79 1.92
CA ALA A 4 21.37 14.51 1.99
C ALA A 4 21.12 13.12 1.40
N SER A 5 20.66 12.22 2.27
CA SER A 5 19.63 11.21 2.04
C SER A 5 19.63 10.46 0.71
N GLY A 6 20.37 9.33 0.69
CA GLY A 6 20.25 8.30 -0.32
C GLY A 6 19.43 7.09 0.15
N THR A 7 18.20 7.29 0.64
CA THR A 7 17.26 6.19 0.97
C THR A 7 15.79 6.60 0.77
N THR A 8 15.46 7.22 -0.37
CA THR A 8 14.06 7.61 -0.67
C THR A 8 13.78 7.48 -2.16
N ARG A 9 13.99 6.30 -2.73
CA ARG A 9 13.55 5.99 -4.10
C ARG A 9 12.72 4.72 -4.20
N ASP A 10 12.88 3.80 -3.26
CA ASP A 10 12.15 2.53 -3.27
C ASP A 10 10.80 2.60 -2.51
N ASP A 11 10.71 3.45 -1.49
CA ASP A 11 9.49 3.64 -0.69
C ASP A 11 8.44 4.54 -1.39
N ASP A 12 8.87 5.41 -2.30
CA ASP A 12 8.01 6.42 -2.95
C ASP A 12 7.08 5.83 -4.04
N ASP A 13 7.42 4.64 -4.54
CA ASP A 13 6.66 3.99 -5.63
C ASP A 13 5.52 3.08 -5.13
N LEU A 14 5.49 2.76 -3.83
CA LEU A 14 4.40 1.94 -3.29
C LEU A 14 3.18 2.82 -3.00
N PRO A 15 1.97 2.41 -3.44
CA PRO A 15 0.77 3.15 -3.09
C PRO A 15 0.60 3.17 -1.56
N PRO A 16 0.17 4.30 -0.97
CA PRO A 16 -0.09 4.34 0.46
C PRO A 16 -1.24 3.39 0.80
N PRO A 17 -1.18 2.70 1.96
CA PRO A 17 -2.27 1.84 2.40
C PRO A 17 -3.54 2.67 2.62
N PRO A 18 -4.73 2.08 2.37
CA PRO A 18 -5.99 2.77 2.65
C PRO A 18 -6.11 3.07 4.15
N GLU A 19 -6.67 4.23 4.46
CA GLU A 19 -6.93 4.63 5.85
C GLU A 19 -8.10 3.82 6.42
N ARG A 20 -7.93 3.31 7.64
CA ARG A 20 -8.99 2.55 8.29
C ARG A 20 -10.13 3.48 8.73
N PRO A 21 -11.37 3.25 8.27
CA PRO A 21 -12.51 4.06 8.67
C PRO A 21 -12.97 3.73 10.10
N ASP A 22 -13.67 4.68 10.71
CA ASP A 22 -14.33 4.48 12.00
C ASP A 22 -15.50 3.49 11.85
N CYS A 23 -15.54 2.48 12.72
CA CYS A 23 -16.60 1.47 12.67
C CYS A 23 -17.91 2.11 13.13
N CYS A 24 -18.94 2.14 12.27
CA CYS A 24 -20.22 2.75 12.62
C CYS A 24 -20.95 2.05 13.81
N PHE A 25 -20.58 0.80 14.13
CA PHE A 25 -21.21 -0.10 15.14
C PHE A 25 -22.75 -0.21 15.06
N GLY A 26 -23.38 0.30 14.00
CA GLY A 26 -24.82 0.53 13.92
C GLY A 26 -25.56 -0.42 12.98
N GLY A 27 -24.91 -1.47 12.47
CA GLY A 27 -25.54 -2.37 11.48
C GLY A 27 -25.92 -1.64 10.19
N CYS A 28 -25.05 -0.74 9.72
CA CYS A 28 -25.20 -0.03 8.46
C CYS A 28 -25.48 -1.03 7.31
N ALA A 29 -26.30 -0.64 6.32
CA ALA A 29 -26.70 -1.52 5.23
C ALA A 29 -25.52 -2.06 4.40
N GLN A 30 -24.43 -1.29 4.33
CA GLN A 30 -23.11 -1.76 3.92
C GLN A 30 -22.14 -1.55 5.07
N CYS A 31 -21.34 -2.56 5.38
CA CYS A 31 -20.35 -2.47 6.44
C CYS A 31 -19.12 -1.73 5.92
N VAL A 32 -18.81 -0.59 6.54
CA VAL A 32 -17.63 0.22 6.17
C VAL A 32 -16.31 -0.54 6.35
N LEU A 33 -16.28 -1.54 7.23
CA LEU A 33 -15.12 -2.40 7.42
C LEU A 33 -14.98 -3.45 6.31
N ASP A 34 -16.10 -3.85 5.68
CA ASP A 34 -16.07 -4.77 4.55
C ASP A 34 -15.52 -4.05 3.32
N ASP A 35 -16.01 -2.83 3.04
CA ASP A 35 -15.46 -1.97 1.97
C ASP A 35 -13.96 -1.67 2.19
N TYR A 36 -13.56 -1.43 3.45
CA TYR A 36 -12.14 -1.27 3.79
C TYR A 36 -11.33 -2.54 3.55
N ALA A 37 -11.87 -3.71 3.90
CA ALA A 37 -11.21 -4.99 3.66
C ALA A 37 -11.01 -5.25 2.16
N GLU A 38 -12.00 -4.93 1.32
CA GLU A 38 -11.88 -5.03 -0.14
C GLU A 38 -10.79 -4.08 -0.69
N GLN A 39 -10.75 -2.84 -0.19
CA GLN A 39 -9.70 -1.87 -0.56
C GLN A 39 -8.31 -2.33 -0.12
N MET A 40 -8.19 -2.88 1.09
CA MET A 40 -6.95 -3.47 1.59
C MET A 40 -6.49 -4.63 0.73
N GLN A 41 -7.39 -5.53 0.32
CA GLN A 41 -7.05 -6.65 -0.57
C GLN A 41 -6.54 -6.17 -1.93
N ARG A 42 -7.17 -5.14 -2.51
CA ARG A 42 -6.72 -4.54 -3.76
C ARG A 42 -5.33 -3.92 -3.61
N TRP A 43 -5.15 -3.12 -2.56
CA TRP A 43 -3.86 -2.49 -2.25
C TRP A 43 -2.75 -3.54 -2.08
N GLN A 44 -3.02 -4.62 -1.33
CA GLN A 44 -2.07 -5.70 -1.12
C GLN A 44 -1.65 -6.35 -2.44
N ALA A 45 -2.61 -6.61 -3.33
CA ALA A 45 -2.34 -7.18 -4.65
C ALA A 45 -1.50 -6.24 -5.55
N GLU A 46 -1.72 -4.93 -5.47
CA GLU A 46 -0.92 -3.93 -6.18
C GLU A 46 0.52 -3.87 -5.65
N VAL A 47 0.68 -3.83 -4.32
CA VAL A 47 2.00 -3.87 -3.66
C VAL A 47 2.75 -5.14 -4.04
N ASP A 48 2.11 -6.31 -3.94
CA ASP A 48 2.71 -7.59 -4.29
C ASP A 48 3.17 -7.58 -5.76
N ALA A 49 2.35 -7.07 -6.68
CA ALA A 49 2.72 -6.97 -8.10
C ALA A 49 3.93 -6.05 -8.32
N ILE A 50 4.04 -4.93 -7.59
CA ILE A 50 5.20 -4.03 -7.65
C ILE A 50 6.45 -4.73 -7.11
N LEU A 51 6.35 -5.38 -5.95
CA LEU A 51 7.45 -6.10 -5.34
C LEU A 51 7.95 -7.26 -6.21
N GLU A 52 7.05 -8.02 -6.83
CA GLU A 52 7.44 -9.10 -7.76
C GLU A 52 8.15 -8.53 -9.00
N ARG A 53 7.67 -7.42 -9.56
CA ARG A 53 8.37 -6.72 -10.65
C ARG A 53 9.75 -6.24 -10.23
N ARG A 54 9.91 -5.70 -9.02
CA ARG A 54 11.22 -5.27 -8.48
C ARG A 54 12.19 -6.43 -8.33
N LYS A 55 11.72 -7.56 -7.79
CA LYS A 55 12.53 -8.78 -7.68
C LYS A 55 12.97 -9.29 -9.06
N ALA A 56 12.05 -9.27 -10.03
CA ALA A 56 12.33 -9.69 -11.41
C ALA A 56 13.25 -8.71 -12.16
N ALA A 57 13.13 -7.41 -11.88
CA ALA A 57 14.00 -6.35 -12.36
C ALA A 57 15.31 -6.24 -11.55
N GLY A 58 15.75 -7.35 -10.94
CA GLY A 58 16.88 -7.43 -10.01
C GLY A 58 18.07 -6.53 -10.36
N PRO A 59 18.80 -6.07 -9.33
CA PRO A 59 19.56 -4.82 -9.32
C PRO A 59 20.42 -4.71 -10.57
N ASP A 60 20.07 -3.78 -11.46
CA ASP A 60 20.85 -3.57 -12.67
C ASP A 60 22.17 -2.87 -12.30
N ARG A 61 23.22 -3.69 -12.30
CA ARG A 61 24.59 -3.45 -12.79
C ARG A 61 25.39 -2.24 -12.27
#